data_AF-A0A2G9C4R2-F1
#
_entry.id   AF-A0A2G9C4R2-F1
#
_cell.length_a   1.000
_cell.length_b   1.000
_cell.length_c   1.000
_cell.angle_alpha   90.00
_cell.angle_beta   90.00
_cell.angle_gamma   90.00
#
_symmetry.space_group_name_H-M   'P 1'
#
loop_
_entity.id
_entity.type
_entity.pdbx_description
1 polymer ?
#
loop_
_entity_poly.entity_id
_entity_poly.type
_entity_poly.pdbx_seq_one_letter_code
_entity_poly.pdbx_strand_id
1 'polypeptide(L)'
;MVVGAAALVAGSWLLSQPGDGPGLADDVAAASSASGPAAPMPAAKVEAASTAPVLASSAPGSTSPLPRAPGWPTDASLRQVQRALDGQGTPKDLLEAATMLSACQGADAFVDQQYRERDQPSPTGRQLERITGRSSQDWIRQSQDFQRQCQVFDAATLARGPELLKRAYDTGAKDAALPYLQWLNTSRQPIDPELRDRLQRDARQTAEDGDFMALLSYSFAFDVSAMGITEVQRQAYKEARLRIVGLMSGAEMEKASRDGMADTERMMGQWGALPPPLTAEQQREADALAARVIEAWRKRQGKQG
;
A
#
# COMPACT_ATOMS: atom_id res chain seq x y z
N MET A 1 14.42 -21.33 -15.60
CA MET A 1 13.88 -21.66 -14.28
C MET A 1 13.88 -20.36 -13.49
N VAL A 2 12.78 -19.61 -13.54
CA VAL A 2 12.62 -18.27 -12.94
C VAL A 2 11.32 -18.35 -12.17
N VAL A 3 11.39 -18.31 -10.84
CA VAL A 3 10.21 -18.40 -9.95
C VAL A 3 10.12 -17.07 -9.23
N GLY A 4 9.23 -16.21 -9.72
CA GLY A 4 9.01 -14.86 -9.19
C GLY A 4 8.10 -14.89 -7.96
N ALA A 5 8.57 -14.28 -6.88
CA ALA A 5 7.81 -14.05 -5.65
C ALA A 5 6.88 -12.85 -5.83
N ALA A 6 5.57 -13.08 -5.82
CA ALA A 6 4.55 -12.03 -5.81
C ALA A 6 4.19 -11.66 -4.36
N ALA A 7 4.88 -10.66 -3.83
CA ALA A 7 4.47 -9.98 -2.60
C ALA A 7 3.27 -9.07 -2.90
N LEU A 8 2.16 -9.29 -2.21
CA LEU A 8 1.00 -8.40 -2.32
C LEU A 8 1.34 -6.98 -1.88
N VAL A 9 1.20 -6.07 -2.84
CA VAL A 9 0.30 -4.91 -2.80
C VAL A 9 0.16 -4.29 -1.41
N ALA A 10 1.21 -3.57 -1.03
CA ALA A 10 1.23 -2.40 -0.13
C ALA A 10 2.66 -2.12 0.40
N GLY A 11 3.62 -3.04 0.22
CA GLY A 11 5.00 -2.88 0.74
C GLY A 11 6.13 -2.89 -0.31
N SER A 12 5.86 -3.28 -1.56
CA SER A 12 6.89 -3.45 -2.59
C SER A 12 7.38 -2.15 -3.24
N TRP A 13 6.93 -0.99 -2.76
CA TRP A 13 7.19 0.32 -3.37
C TRP A 13 8.56 0.91 -3.02
N LEU A 14 9.28 0.36 -2.05
CA LEU A 14 10.55 0.92 -1.57
C LEU A 14 11.81 0.41 -2.29
N LEU A 15 11.69 -0.52 -3.24
CA LEU A 15 12.85 -1.20 -3.84
C LEU A 15 12.98 -1.06 -5.36
N SER A 16 12.15 -0.26 -6.02
CA SER A 16 12.24 -0.07 -7.47
C SER A 16 12.59 1.37 -7.83
N GLN A 17 13.89 1.68 -7.94
CA GLN A 17 14.37 2.76 -8.80
C GLN A 17 15.00 2.15 -10.05
N PRO A 18 14.69 2.63 -11.27
CA PRO A 18 15.45 2.30 -12.45
C PRO A 18 16.79 3.04 -12.42
N GLY A 19 17.89 2.29 -12.51
CA GLY A 19 19.22 2.84 -12.75
C GLY A 19 19.39 3.23 -14.23
N ASP A 20 20.05 4.36 -14.45
CA ASP A 20 20.27 4.97 -15.77
C ASP A 20 21.14 4.15 -16.73
N GLY A 21 20.68 4.07 -17.99
CA GLY A 21 21.48 4.19 -19.22
C GLY A 21 21.59 2.95 -20.13
N PRO A 22 21.95 3.11 -21.44
CA PRO A 22 21.75 4.21 -22.38
C PRO A 22 20.92 3.77 -23.62
N GLY A 23 20.52 4.75 -24.45
CA GLY A 23 19.45 4.60 -25.45
C GLY A 23 19.80 3.93 -26.77
N LEU A 24 18.78 3.86 -27.64
CA LEU A 24 18.88 3.84 -29.11
C LEU A 24 17.54 4.33 -29.69
N ALA A 25 17.66 5.17 -30.71
CA ALA A 25 16.60 5.91 -31.40
C ALA A 25 15.98 5.13 -32.57
N ASP A 26 14.94 5.75 -33.14
CA ASP A 26 14.28 5.52 -34.44
C ASP A 26 13.33 4.30 -34.52
N ASP A 27 12.14 4.34 -35.15
CA ASP A 27 11.63 5.28 -36.14
C ASP A 27 10.09 5.22 -36.29
N VAL A 28 9.60 6.23 -36.97
CA VAL A 28 8.26 6.64 -37.46
C VAL A 28 7.30 5.55 -37.99
N ALA A 29 5.98 5.72 -37.76
CA ALA A 29 4.94 5.73 -38.82
C ALA A 29 3.53 6.11 -38.32
N ALA A 30 3.01 7.20 -38.88
CA ALA A 30 1.63 7.64 -38.80
C ALA A 30 0.73 6.91 -39.81
N ALA A 31 -0.57 6.78 -39.51
CA ALA A 31 -1.63 6.80 -40.51
C ALA A 31 -2.98 7.20 -39.90
N SER A 32 -3.54 8.31 -40.40
CA SER A 32 -4.92 8.76 -40.22
C SER A 32 -5.85 8.15 -41.27
N SER A 33 -7.15 8.05 -40.96
CA SER A 33 -8.34 8.30 -41.83
C SER A 33 -9.60 7.87 -41.04
N ALA A 34 -10.47 8.75 -40.53
CA ALA A 34 -11.46 9.64 -41.16
C ALA A 34 -12.83 8.97 -41.49
N SER A 35 -13.90 9.49 -40.85
CA SER A 35 -15.26 9.81 -41.40
C SER A 35 -16.45 9.30 -40.54
N GLY A 36 -17.31 10.22 -40.08
CA GLY A 36 -18.67 9.97 -39.54
C GLY A 36 -19.73 9.93 -40.66
N PRO A 37 -21.02 10.33 -40.47
CA PRO A 37 -21.71 10.80 -39.25
C PRO A 37 -23.17 10.28 -39.04
N ALA A 38 -23.82 10.83 -38.00
CA ALA A 38 -25.27 11.17 -37.85
C ALA A 38 -26.24 10.21 -37.09
N ALA A 39 -26.89 10.80 -36.08
CA ALA A 39 -28.08 10.33 -35.35
C ALA A 39 -29.39 10.70 -36.10
N PRO A 40 -30.60 10.27 -35.64
CA PRO A 40 -31.31 10.98 -34.56
C PRO A 40 -32.22 10.11 -33.64
N MET A 41 -32.62 10.70 -32.50
CA MET A 41 -33.72 10.23 -31.62
C MET A 41 -35.11 10.62 -32.16
N PRO A 42 -36.21 10.09 -31.57
CA PRO A 42 -37.08 10.94 -30.75
C PRO A 42 -37.61 10.30 -29.46
N ALA A 43 -38.43 11.06 -28.72
CA ALA A 43 -38.64 11.03 -27.28
C ALA A 43 -39.99 10.42 -26.78
N ALA A 44 -39.97 10.10 -25.47
CA ALA A 44 -41.01 10.27 -24.43
C ALA A 44 -42.27 9.37 -24.39
N LYS A 45 -42.48 8.68 -23.25
CA LYS A 45 -43.68 8.81 -22.39
C LYS A 45 -43.47 8.25 -20.97
N VAL A 46 -43.97 8.98 -19.99
CA VAL A 46 -43.99 8.72 -18.54
C VAL A 46 -45.34 8.09 -18.18
N GLU A 47 -45.38 7.08 -17.28
CA GLU A 47 -46.49 6.89 -16.32
C GLU A 47 -46.10 5.90 -15.20
N ALA A 48 -46.85 5.97 -14.10
CA ALA A 48 -46.37 5.85 -12.72
C ALA A 48 -46.66 4.52 -12.01
N ALA A 49 -45.84 4.30 -10.98
CA ALA A 49 -46.03 3.60 -9.70
C ALA A 49 -47.37 2.87 -9.37
N SER A 50 -47.24 1.63 -8.90
CA SER A 50 -47.95 1.19 -7.69
C SER A 50 -47.24 0.04 -6.97
N THR A 51 -47.42 0.06 -5.66
CA THR A 51 -46.68 -0.54 -4.56
C THR A 51 -47.07 -1.98 -4.23
N ALA A 52 -46.10 -2.81 -3.80
CA ALA A 52 -46.28 -3.78 -2.71
C ALA A 52 -44.92 -4.17 -2.09
N PRO A 53 -44.82 -4.32 -0.75
CA PRO A 53 -43.55 -4.51 -0.05
C PRO A 53 -43.16 -5.98 0.00
N VAL A 54 -41.92 -6.31 -0.40
CA VAL A 54 -41.30 -7.59 -0.05
C VAL A 54 -40.46 -7.35 1.21
N LEU A 55 -40.97 -7.87 2.32
CA LEU A 55 -40.22 -8.06 3.56
C LEU A 55 -39.07 -9.03 3.28
N ALA A 56 -37.85 -8.51 3.15
CA ALA A 56 -36.64 -9.30 3.22
C ALA A 56 -36.03 -9.16 4.61
N SER A 57 -36.09 -10.25 5.36
CA SER A 57 -35.55 -10.43 6.70
C SER A 57 -34.09 -9.97 6.81
N SER A 58 -33.85 -9.13 7.81
CA SER A 58 -32.54 -8.71 8.28
C SER A 58 -31.75 -9.92 8.82
N ALA A 59 -30.66 -10.28 8.14
CA ALA A 59 -29.58 -11.05 8.75
C ALA A 59 -28.43 -10.07 9.09
N PRO A 60 -27.92 -10.03 10.33
CA PRO A 60 -26.82 -9.16 10.70
C PRO A 60 -25.51 -9.80 10.26
N GLY A 61 -25.19 -9.63 8.99
CA GLY A 61 -23.84 -9.83 8.45
C GLY A 61 -23.21 -8.47 8.21
N SER A 62 -22.93 -7.71 9.27
CA SER A 62 -22.06 -6.53 9.16
C SER A 62 -20.64 -7.01 8.87
N THR A 63 -20.38 -7.32 7.61
CA THR A 63 -19.04 -7.19 7.06
C THR A 63 -18.69 -5.72 7.15
N SER A 64 -17.99 -5.37 8.24
CA SER A 64 -17.34 -4.06 8.33
C SER A 64 -16.55 -3.87 7.05
N PRO A 65 -16.69 -2.73 6.35
CA PRO A 65 -15.93 -2.50 5.14
C PRO A 65 -14.46 -2.61 5.52
N LEU A 66 -13.71 -3.38 4.73
CA LEU A 66 -12.27 -3.49 4.84
C LEU A 66 -11.67 -2.09 5.06
N PRO A 67 -10.63 -1.94 5.89
CA PRO A 67 -9.84 -0.72 5.93
C PRO A 67 -9.55 -0.29 4.50
N ARG A 68 -9.94 0.93 4.14
CA ARG A 68 -9.73 1.46 2.80
C ARG A 68 -8.23 1.32 2.50
N ALA A 69 -7.91 0.48 1.51
CA ALA A 69 -6.68 0.65 0.76
C ALA A 69 -6.57 2.14 0.36
N PRO A 70 -5.36 2.72 0.27
CA PRO A 70 -5.19 4.12 -0.13
C PRO A 70 -6.15 4.42 -1.28
N GLY A 71 -7.06 5.35 -1.02
CA GLY A 71 -8.16 5.62 -1.95
C GLY A 71 -7.56 5.99 -3.30
N TRP A 72 -8.00 5.29 -4.35
CA TRP A 72 -7.63 5.62 -5.71
C TRP A 72 -7.82 7.13 -5.96
N PRO A 73 -6.97 7.77 -6.77
CA PRO A 73 -7.02 9.19 -7.01
C PRO A 73 -8.40 9.58 -7.49
N THR A 74 -8.94 10.58 -6.81
CA THR A 74 -10.10 11.35 -7.24
C THR A 74 -9.63 12.76 -7.59
N ASP A 75 -10.41 13.51 -8.36
CA ASP A 75 -10.15 14.94 -8.59
C ASP A 75 -9.96 15.72 -7.27
N ALA A 76 -10.66 15.30 -6.22
CA ALA A 76 -10.50 15.87 -4.88
C ALA A 76 -9.09 15.60 -4.30
N SER A 77 -8.58 14.38 -4.44
CA SER A 77 -7.23 14.03 -4.00
C SER A 77 -6.14 14.73 -4.81
N LEU A 78 -6.32 14.89 -6.13
CA LEU A 78 -5.38 15.63 -6.97
C LEU A 78 -5.32 17.12 -6.58
N ARG A 79 -6.48 17.74 -6.32
CA ARG A 79 -6.53 19.11 -5.77
C ARG A 79 -5.91 19.21 -4.38
N GLN A 80 -6.00 18.18 -3.55
CA GLN A 80 -5.36 18.15 -2.24
C GLN A 80 -3.84 18.09 -2.37
N VAL A 81 -3.31 17.28 -3.28
CA VAL A 81 -1.88 17.24 -3.60
C VAL A 81 -1.39 18.62 -4.05
N GLN A 82 -2.10 19.28 -4.96
CA GLN A 82 -1.73 20.61 -5.42
C GLN A 82 -1.66 21.63 -4.26
N ARG A 83 -2.68 21.66 -3.39
CA ARG A 83 -2.69 22.53 -2.21
C ARG A 83 -1.51 22.26 -1.26
N ALA A 84 -1.18 20.98 -1.04
CA ALA A 84 -0.03 20.58 -0.24
C ALA A 84 1.30 21.07 -0.85
N LEU A 85 1.44 20.95 -2.17
CA LEU A 85 2.61 21.44 -2.92
C LEU A 85 2.76 22.96 -2.87
N ASP A 86 1.64 23.69 -2.83
CA ASP A 86 1.57 25.15 -2.63
C ASP A 86 1.73 25.56 -1.16
N GLY A 87 1.93 24.57 -0.28
CA GLY A 87 2.25 24.74 1.12
C GLY A 87 1.05 24.92 2.05
N GLN A 88 -0.15 24.64 1.58
CA GLN A 88 -1.39 24.65 2.37
C GLN A 88 -1.74 23.25 2.90
N GLY A 89 -2.56 23.20 3.95
CA GLY A 89 -3.11 21.95 4.49
C GLY A 89 -2.63 21.63 5.90
N THR A 90 -3.32 20.68 6.51
CA THR A 90 -2.97 20.12 7.83
C THR A 90 -1.77 19.16 7.71
N PRO A 91 -1.11 18.80 8.82
CA PRO A 91 -0.05 17.78 8.80
C PRO A 91 -0.50 16.46 8.16
N LYS A 92 -1.79 16.11 8.34
CA LYS A 92 -2.41 14.94 7.71
C LYS A 92 -2.55 15.11 6.19
N ASP A 93 -2.96 16.28 5.72
CA ASP A 93 -3.07 16.57 4.27
C ASP A 93 -1.70 16.46 3.58
N LEU A 94 -0.64 16.93 4.23
CA LEU A 94 0.73 16.82 3.72
C LEU A 94 1.17 15.35 3.59
N LEU A 95 0.87 14.52 4.60
CA LEU A 95 1.15 13.08 4.58
C LEU A 95 0.35 12.36 3.49
N GLU A 96 -0.94 12.65 3.36
CA GLU A 96 -1.81 12.07 2.32
C GLU A 96 -1.31 12.45 0.91
N ALA A 97 -0.93 13.72 0.71
CA ALA A 97 -0.36 14.17 -0.54
C ALA A 97 0.99 13.50 -0.85
N ALA A 98 1.88 13.38 0.13
CA ALA A 98 3.15 12.68 -0.04
C ALA A 98 2.95 11.20 -0.42
N THR A 99 1.99 10.54 0.22
CA THR A 99 1.63 9.15 -0.05
C THR A 99 1.10 8.99 -1.48
N MET A 100 0.27 9.93 -1.94
CA MET A 100 -0.24 9.95 -3.31
C MET A 100 0.90 10.13 -4.34
N LEU A 101 1.82 11.06 -4.10
CA LEU A 101 2.98 11.25 -4.99
C LEU A 101 3.85 9.98 -5.05
N SER A 102 4.09 9.32 -3.92
CA SER A 102 4.83 8.05 -3.89
C SER A 102 4.10 6.92 -4.63
N ALA A 103 2.77 6.84 -4.48
CA ALA A 103 1.97 5.87 -5.22
C ALA A 103 2.02 6.14 -6.74
N CYS A 104 1.97 7.41 -7.14
CA CYS A 104 2.07 7.80 -8.54
C CYS A 104 3.47 7.54 -9.15
N GLN A 105 4.54 7.65 -8.36
CA GLN A 105 5.89 7.31 -8.82
C GLN A 105 6.05 5.87 -9.28
N GLY A 106 5.32 4.92 -8.71
CA GLY A 106 5.38 3.51 -9.11
C GLY A 106 4.17 3.02 -9.90
N ALA A 107 3.32 3.92 -10.42
CA ALA A 107 2.07 3.53 -11.07
C ALA A 107 2.30 2.56 -12.24
N ASP A 108 3.38 2.75 -13.00
CA ASP A 108 3.79 1.87 -14.10
C ASP A 108 4.12 0.45 -13.59
N ALA A 109 4.92 0.35 -12.52
CA ALA A 109 5.28 -0.92 -11.92
C ALA A 109 4.05 -1.68 -11.37
N PHE A 110 2.99 -0.95 -10.97
CA PHE A 110 1.75 -1.55 -10.53
C PHE A 110 0.99 -2.21 -11.69
N VAL A 111 0.91 -1.55 -12.84
CA VAL A 111 0.32 -2.10 -14.07
C VAL A 111 1.08 -3.35 -14.51
N ASP A 112 2.41 -3.28 -14.55
CA ASP A 112 3.27 -4.43 -14.90
C ASP A 112 3.09 -5.60 -13.93
N GLN A 113 2.91 -5.33 -12.65
CA GLN A 113 2.61 -6.37 -11.67
C GLN A 113 1.27 -7.06 -11.95
N GLN A 114 0.22 -6.32 -12.32
CA GLN A 114 -1.06 -6.94 -12.64
C GLN A 114 -1.00 -7.80 -13.90
N TYR A 115 -0.23 -7.38 -14.91
CA TYR A 115 0.01 -8.20 -16.09
C TYR A 115 0.78 -9.48 -15.76
N ARG A 116 1.83 -9.38 -14.93
CA ARG A 116 2.57 -10.55 -14.44
C ARG A 116 1.68 -11.51 -13.66
N GLU A 117 0.80 -10.99 -12.81
CA GLU A 117 -0.13 -11.81 -12.03
C GLU A 117 -1.17 -12.51 -12.92
N ARG A 118 -1.63 -11.85 -13.99
CA ARG A 118 -2.51 -12.47 -14.99
C ARG A 118 -1.79 -13.62 -15.72
N ASP A 119 -0.55 -13.39 -16.14
CA ASP A 119 0.20 -14.32 -16.98
C ASP A 119 0.81 -15.48 -16.15
N GLN A 120 1.12 -15.23 -14.88
CA GLN A 120 1.63 -16.19 -13.91
C GLN A 120 0.92 -16.03 -12.56
N PRO A 121 -0.31 -16.56 -12.40
CA PRO A 121 -1.08 -16.37 -11.17
C PRO A 121 -0.38 -16.99 -9.96
N SER A 122 -0.15 -16.16 -8.95
CA SER A 122 0.34 -16.58 -7.64
C SER A 122 -0.79 -17.22 -6.82
N PRO A 123 -0.47 -18.06 -5.81
CA PRO A 123 -1.46 -18.56 -4.87
C PRO A 123 -2.27 -17.43 -4.22
N THR A 124 -1.61 -16.30 -3.95
CA THR A 124 -2.21 -15.14 -3.29
C THR A 124 -3.13 -14.36 -4.22
N GLY A 125 -2.76 -14.15 -5.49
CA GLY A 125 -3.64 -13.52 -6.48
C GLY A 125 -4.89 -14.35 -6.75
N ARG A 126 -4.75 -15.69 -6.85
CA ARG A 126 -5.91 -16.60 -6.94
C ARG A 126 -6.83 -16.53 -5.72
N GLN A 127 -6.26 -16.34 -4.52
CA GLN A 127 -7.06 -16.18 -3.30
C GLN A 127 -7.76 -14.81 -3.27
N LEU A 128 -7.07 -13.74 -3.68
CA LEU A 128 -7.66 -12.41 -3.78
C LEU A 128 -8.81 -12.38 -4.78
N GLU A 129 -8.68 -12.98 -5.95
CA GLU A 129 -9.77 -13.08 -6.93
C GLU A 129 -10.99 -13.80 -6.33
N ARG A 130 -10.77 -14.91 -5.60
CA ARG A 130 -11.87 -15.63 -4.91
C ARG A 130 -12.58 -14.80 -3.84
N ILE A 131 -11.85 -13.99 -3.08
CA ILE A 131 -12.43 -13.21 -1.96
C ILE A 131 -13.06 -11.91 -2.45
N THR A 132 -12.38 -11.22 -3.36
CA THR A 132 -12.83 -9.92 -3.87
C THR A 132 -13.84 -10.05 -5.00
N GLY A 133 -13.93 -11.23 -5.64
CA GLY A 133 -14.71 -11.45 -6.85
C GLY A 133 -14.22 -10.65 -8.06
N ARG A 134 -13.06 -9.98 -7.96
CA ARG A 134 -12.50 -9.15 -9.03
C ARG A 134 -11.58 -9.97 -9.90
N SER A 135 -11.87 -9.95 -11.19
CA SER A 135 -11.03 -10.62 -12.17
C SER A 135 -9.68 -9.91 -12.32
N SER A 136 -8.68 -10.65 -12.80
CA SER A 136 -7.38 -10.06 -13.18
C SER A 136 -7.55 -8.90 -14.18
N GLN A 137 -8.56 -8.95 -15.05
CA GLN A 137 -8.84 -7.87 -16.01
C GLN A 137 -9.38 -6.60 -15.34
N ASP A 138 -10.20 -6.74 -14.29
CA ASP A 138 -10.69 -5.60 -13.53
C ASP A 138 -9.55 -4.91 -12.77
N TRP A 139 -8.62 -5.69 -12.21
CA TRP A 139 -7.41 -5.18 -11.58
C TRP A 139 -6.50 -4.46 -12.56
N ILE A 140 -6.29 -5.01 -13.76
CA ILE A 140 -5.51 -4.35 -14.83
C ILE A 140 -6.16 -3.01 -15.21
N ARG A 141 -7.46 -3.01 -15.52
CA ARG A 141 -8.18 -1.78 -15.89
C ARG A 141 -8.06 -0.72 -14.82
N GLN A 142 -8.31 -1.10 -13.56
CA GLN A 142 -8.19 -0.17 -12.43
C GLN A 142 -6.76 0.38 -12.29
N SER A 143 -5.74 -0.44 -12.51
CA SER A 143 -4.32 -0.03 -12.45
C SER A 143 -3.97 0.94 -13.57
N GLN A 144 -4.49 0.70 -14.77
CA GLN A 144 -4.30 1.60 -15.91
C GLN A 144 -5.04 2.93 -15.71
N ASP A 145 -6.24 2.91 -15.12
CA ASP A 145 -6.98 4.13 -14.77
C ASP A 145 -6.17 4.98 -13.78
N PHE A 146 -5.60 4.35 -12.76
CA PHE A 146 -4.70 4.98 -11.80
C PHE A 146 -3.46 5.60 -12.46
N GLN A 147 -2.80 4.82 -13.31
CA GLN A 147 -1.63 5.29 -14.07
C GLN A 147 -1.98 6.55 -14.87
N ARG A 148 -3.11 6.56 -15.58
CA ARG A 148 -3.58 7.74 -16.33
C ARG A 148 -3.86 8.93 -15.43
N GLN A 149 -4.42 8.73 -14.25
CA GLN A 149 -4.64 9.82 -13.28
C GLN A 149 -3.34 10.41 -12.75
N CYS A 150 -2.28 9.60 -12.62
CA CYS A 150 -0.98 10.05 -12.17
C CYS A 150 -0.18 10.84 -13.24
N GLN A 151 -0.54 10.74 -14.53
CA GLN A 151 0.12 11.47 -15.62
C GLN A 151 -0.01 13.00 -15.54
N VAL A 152 -0.84 13.51 -14.61
CA VAL A 152 -0.93 14.95 -14.33
C VAL A 152 0.29 15.49 -13.59
N PHE A 153 1.10 14.62 -12.97
CA PHE A 153 2.32 15.02 -12.26
C PHE A 153 3.54 14.73 -13.13
N ASP A 154 4.38 15.74 -13.32
CA ASP A 154 5.69 15.55 -13.92
C ASP A 154 6.68 14.93 -12.92
N ALA A 155 7.84 14.48 -13.43
CA ALA A 155 8.87 13.85 -12.61
C ALA A 155 9.37 14.78 -11.49
N ALA A 156 9.45 16.09 -11.74
CA ALA A 156 9.87 17.08 -10.75
C ALA A 156 8.86 17.18 -9.60
N THR A 157 7.56 17.18 -9.90
CA THR A 157 6.48 17.21 -8.91
C THR A 157 6.46 15.94 -8.09
N LEU A 158 6.56 14.78 -8.75
CA LEU A 158 6.65 13.49 -8.08
C LEU A 158 7.83 13.45 -7.09
N ALA A 159 8.99 14.00 -7.47
CA ALA A 159 10.17 14.07 -6.62
C ALA A 159 10.02 14.97 -5.37
N ARG A 160 8.92 15.74 -5.24
CA ARG A 160 8.64 16.56 -4.04
C ARG A 160 7.96 15.80 -2.90
N GLY A 161 7.58 14.53 -3.08
CA GLY A 161 7.03 13.70 -2.01
C GLY A 161 7.80 13.75 -0.68
N PRO A 162 9.15 13.65 -0.67
CA PRO A 162 9.96 13.74 0.54
C PRO A 162 9.89 15.09 1.26
N GLU A 163 9.77 16.19 0.52
CA GLU A 163 9.56 17.52 1.09
C GLU A 163 8.26 17.54 1.90
N LEU A 164 7.19 16.97 1.34
CA LEU A 164 5.90 16.86 2.01
C LEU A 164 5.95 15.93 3.23
N LEU A 165 6.66 14.79 3.16
CA LEU A 165 6.88 13.91 4.32
C LEU A 165 7.58 14.63 5.46
N LYS A 166 8.67 15.34 5.15
CA LYS A 166 9.42 16.12 6.13
C LYS A 166 8.52 17.17 6.77
N ARG A 167 7.79 17.95 5.96
CA ARG A 167 6.89 18.99 6.47
C ARG A 167 5.74 18.41 7.29
N ALA A 168 5.16 17.28 6.88
CA ALA A 168 4.13 16.58 7.65
C ALA A 168 4.65 16.21 9.04
N TYR A 169 5.85 15.62 9.10
CA TYR A 169 6.50 15.25 10.36
C TYR A 169 6.81 16.48 11.24
N ASP A 170 7.47 17.49 10.68
CA ASP A 170 7.85 18.72 11.39
C ASP A 170 6.64 19.49 11.95
N THR A 171 5.48 19.37 11.28
CA THR A 171 4.23 20.02 11.70
C THR A 171 3.33 19.13 12.56
N GLY A 172 3.79 17.92 12.94
CA GLY A 172 3.18 17.09 13.98
C GLY A 172 2.49 15.81 13.52
N ALA A 173 2.53 15.44 12.23
CA ALA A 173 2.05 14.15 11.76
C ALA A 173 3.06 13.04 12.12
N LYS A 174 2.90 12.43 13.31
CA LYS A 174 3.78 11.33 13.76
C LYS A 174 3.78 10.13 12.80
N ASP A 175 2.65 9.86 12.15
CA ASP A 175 2.53 8.78 11.16
C ASP A 175 3.41 9.01 9.90
N ALA A 176 3.96 10.23 9.71
CA ALA A 176 4.95 10.51 8.68
C ALA A 176 6.37 10.05 9.04
N ALA A 177 6.64 9.69 10.31
CA ALA A 177 7.98 9.35 10.78
C ALA A 177 8.58 8.16 10.03
N LEU A 178 7.80 7.08 9.88
CA LEU A 178 8.24 5.86 9.21
C LEU A 178 8.52 6.05 7.71
N PRO A 179 7.59 6.59 6.89
CA PRO A 179 7.88 6.81 5.48
C PRO A 179 9.01 7.82 5.28
N TYR A 180 9.15 8.83 6.16
CA TYR A 180 10.26 9.78 6.08
C TYR A 180 11.61 9.10 6.41
N LEU A 181 11.67 8.29 7.46
CA LEU A 181 12.87 7.49 7.79
C LEU A 181 13.25 6.54 6.65
N GLN A 182 12.26 5.85 6.07
CA GLN A 182 12.48 4.94 4.94
C GLN A 182 13.06 5.68 3.74
N TRP A 183 12.49 6.83 3.38
CA TRP A 183 13.02 7.65 2.30
C TRP A 183 14.46 8.11 2.55
N LEU A 184 14.78 8.57 3.77
CA LEU A 184 16.13 8.98 4.13
C LEU A 184 17.13 7.82 3.98
N ASN A 185 16.76 6.63 4.45
CA ASN A 185 17.60 5.43 4.38
C ASN A 185 17.78 4.96 2.92
N THR A 186 16.71 4.85 2.13
CA THR A 186 16.79 4.38 0.73
C THR A 186 17.53 5.37 -0.16
N SER A 187 17.34 6.66 0.05
CA SER A 187 18.00 7.73 -0.69
C SER A 187 19.41 8.06 -0.18
N ARG A 188 19.89 7.31 0.83
CA ARG A 188 21.20 7.49 1.49
C ARG A 188 21.46 8.94 1.92
N GLN A 189 20.41 9.64 2.35
CA GLN A 189 20.52 11.01 2.81
C GLN A 189 21.23 11.03 4.18
N PRO A 190 22.07 12.04 4.46
CA PRO A 190 22.61 12.22 5.80
C PRO A 190 21.46 12.49 6.77
N ILE A 191 21.45 11.76 7.89
CA ILE A 191 20.46 11.93 8.95
C ILE A 191 21.19 12.36 10.22
N ASP A 192 20.79 13.51 10.75
CA ASP A 192 21.20 13.93 12.08
C ASP A 192 20.82 12.83 13.13
N PRO A 193 21.73 12.44 14.04
CA PRO A 193 21.45 11.37 15.01
C PRO A 193 20.20 11.62 15.86
N GLU A 194 19.97 12.85 16.32
CA GLU A 194 18.79 13.15 17.13
C GLU A 194 17.50 13.03 16.32
N LEU A 195 17.51 13.49 15.07
CA LEU A 195 16.40 13.30 14.15
C LEU A 195 16.15 11.81 13.90
N ARG A 196 17.19 11.01 13.65
CA ARG A 196 17.07 9.56 13.46
C ARG A 196 16.40 8.92 14.67
N ASP A 197 16.87 9.23 15.87
CA ASP A 197 16.32 8.68 17.10
C ASP A 197 14.85 9.06 17.32
N ARG A 198 14.48 10.32 17.01
CA ARG A 198 13.07 10.76 17.05
C ARG A 198 12.20 9.99 16.05
N LEU A 199 12.64 9.91 14.80
CA LEU A 199 11.90 9.20 13.74
C LEU A 199 11.72 7.73 14.08
N GLN A 200 12.77 7.05 14.53
CA GLN A 200 12.70 5.64 14.93
C GLN A 200 11.73 5.44 16.10
N ARG A 201 11.77 6.31 17.14
CA ARG A 201 10.82 6.24 18.25
C ARG A 201 9.38 6.41 17.80
N ASP A 202 9.09 7.46 17.04
CA ASP A 202 7.72 7.76 16.59
C ASP A 202 7.21 6.67 15.64
N ALA A 203 8.04 6.20 14.71
CA ALA A 203 7.69 5.12 13.79
C ALA A 203 7.38 3.81 14.54
N ARG A 204 8.15 3.45 15.57
CA ARG A 204 7.84 2.30 16.44
C ARG A 204 6.52 2.49 17.16
N GLN A 205 6.28 3.68 17.72
CA GLN A 205 5.04 3.96 18.42
C GLN A 205 3.82 3.82 17.49
N THR A 206 3.90 4.31 16.24
CA THR A 206 2.84 4.14 15.24
C THR A 206 2.53 2.66 14.98
N ALA A 207 3.56 1.79 14.89
CA ALA A 207 3.35 0.35 14.77
C ALA A 207 2.73 -0.26 16.04
N GLU A 208 3.18 0.15 17.23
CA GLU A 208 2.67 -0.32 18.51
C GLU A 208 1.24 0.13 18.81
N ASP A 209 0.83 1.27 18.24
CA ASP A 209 -0.55 1.78 18.23
C ASP A 209 -1.45 1.01 17.24
N GLY A 210 -0.91 -0.02 16.58
CA GLY A 210 -1.64 -0.91 15.70
C GLY A 210 -1.86 -0.34 14.30
N ASP A 211 -1.02 0.58 13.82
CA ASP A 211 -1.10 1.02 12.44
C ASP A 211 -0.67 -0.10 11.47
N PHE A 212 -1.60 -0.55 10.63
CA PHE A 212 -1.37 -1.71 9.76
C PHE A 212 -0.26 -1.47 8.73
N MET A 213 -0.13 -0.24 8.21
CA MET A 213 0.89 0.08 7.21
C MET A 213 2.29 0.15 7.83
N ALA A 214 2.39 0.61 9.07
CA ALA A 214 3.63 0.54 9.83
C ALA A 214 4.02 -0.92 10.13
N LEU A 215 3.08 -1.76 10.54
CA LEU A 215 3.33 -3.20 10.76
C LEU A 215 3.78 -3.91 9.49
N LEU A 216 3.14 -3.61 8.36
CA LEU A 216 3.54 -4.11 7.05
C LEU A 216 4.99 -3.74 6.75
N SER A 217 5.34 -2.46 6.89
CA SER A 217 6.69 -1.96 6.63
C SER A 217 7.75 -2.64 7.50
N TYR A 218 7.51 -2.77 8.80
CA TYR A 218 8.47 -3.42 9.69
C TYR A 218 8.57 -4.93 9.47
N SER A 219 7.49 -5.59 9.03
CA SER A 219 7.55 -7.05 8.78
C SER A 219 8.56 -7.44 7.70
N PHE A 220 8.90 -6.51 6.81
CA PHE A 220 9.90 -6.67 5.74
C PHE A 220 11.19 -5.87 6.00
N ALA A 221 11.41 -5.36 7.22
CA ALA A 221 12.64 -4.67 7.55
C ALA A 221 13.84 -5.64 7.52
N PHE A 222 14.72 -5.48 6.53
CA PHE A 222 15.94 -6.27 6.39
C PHE A 222 17.04 -5.82 7.37
N ASP A 223 17.14 -4.51 7.58
CA ASP A 223 18.04 -3.91 8.56
C ASP A 223 17.20 -3.36 9.72
N VAL A 224 16.99 -4.21 10.72
CA VAL A 224 16.25 -3.85 11.94
C VAL A 224 16.91 -2.68 12.67
N SER A 225 18.25 -2.54 12.59
CA SER A 225 19.00 -1.49 13.27
C SER A 225 18.79 -0.13 12.59
N ALA A 226 18.83 -0.07 11.25
CA ALA A 226 18.53 1.14 10.50
C ALA A 226 17.09 1.62 10.74
N MET A 227 16.17 0.67 10.96
CA MET A 227 14.76 0.92 11.27
C MET A 227 14.50 1.15 12.76
N GLY A 228 15.52 1.05 13.62
CA GLY A 228 15.42 1.30 15.05
C GLY A 228 14.57 0.30 15.81
N ILE A 229 14.50 -0.95 15.34
CA ILE A 229 13.79 -2.07 15.98
C ILE A 229 14.74 -3.24 16.26
N THR A 230 14.27 -4.17 17.09
CA THR A 230 14.94 -5.46 17.36
C THR A 230 14.34 -6.58 16.52
N GLU A 231 15.01 -7.73 16.45
CA GLU A 231 14.43 -8.93 15.82
C GLU A 231 13.16 -9.42 16.53
N VAL A 232 13.09 -9.31 17.86
CA VAL A 232 11.89 -9.61 18.65
C VAL A 232 10.72 -8.72 18.21
N GLN A 233 10.96 -7.42 18.05
CA GLN A 233 9.96 -6.48 17.56
C GLN A 233 9.57 -6.76 16.12
N ARG A 234 10.53 -7.03 15.22
CA ARG A 234 10.25 -7.40 13.83
C ARG A 234 9.33 -8.62 13.76
N GLN A 235 9.65 -9.67 14.52
CA GLN A 235 8.84 -10.89 14.60
C GLN A 235 7.44 -10.61 15.15
N ALA A 236 7.34 -9.80 16.23
CA ALA A 236 6.06 -9.41 16.81
C ALA A 236 5.17 -8.65 15.83
N TYR A 237 5.73 -7.67 15.12
CA TYR A 237 4.99 -6.88 14.14
C TYR A 237 4.57 -7.71 12.92
N LYS A 238 5.44 -8.62 12.47
CA LYS A 238 5.10 -9.61 11.43
C LYS A 238 3.92 -10.48 11.86
N GLU A 239 3.96 -11.04 13.06
CA GLU A 239 2.89 -11.90 13.58
C GLU A 239 1.58 -11.11 13.76
N ALA A 240 1.65 -9.91 14.35
CA ALA A 240 0.50 -9.03 14.51
C ALA A 240 -0.15 -8.71 13.16
N ARG A 241 0.65 -8.33 12.16
CA ARG A 241 0.18 -8.06 10.79
C ARG A 241 -0.54 -9.28 10.20
N LEU A 242 0.07 -10.46 10.25
CA LEU A 242 -0.50 -11.69 9.68
C LEU A 242 -1.84 -12.02 10.34
N ARG A 243 -1.92 -11.90 11.66
CA ARG A 243 -3.16 -12.15 12.39
C ARG A 243 -4.24 -11.10 12.09
N ILE A 244 -3.86 -9.83 11.94
CA ILE A 244 -4.77 -8.75 11.52
C ILE A 244 -5.33 -9.03 10.12
N VAL A 245 -4.51 -9.51 9.17
CA VAL A 245 -5.01 -9.96 7.85
C VAL A 245 -6.06 -11.05 8.00
N GLY A 246 -5.86 -12.02 8.90
CA GLY A 246 -6.86 -13.05 9.20
C GLY A 246 -8.16 -12.50 9.77
N LEU A 247 -8.08 -11.51 10.66
CA LEU A 247 -9.26 -10.84 11.22
C LEU A 247 -10.02 -10.02 10.18
N MET A 248 -9.32 -9.40 9.24
CA MET A 248 -9.91 -8.56 8.19
C MET A 248 -10.48 -9.36 7.02
N SER A 249 -9.80 -10.45 6.64
CA SER A 249 -10.01 -11.12 5.35
C SER A 249 -10.16 -12.64 5.47
N GLY A 250 -10.25 -13.17 6.69
CA GLY A 250 -10.49 -14.58 6.97
C GLY A 250 -9.21 -15.42 7.06
N ALA A 251 -9.35 -16.62 7.64
CA ALA A 251 -8.24 -17.54 7.92
C ALA A 251 -7.49 -17.98 6.65
N GLU A 252 -8.16 -18.06 5.50
CA GLU A 252 -7.51 -18.40 4.24
C GLU A 252 -6.50 -17.32 3.79
N MET A 253 -6.81 -16.03 3.99
CA MET A 253 -5.89 -14.93 3.67
C MET A 253 -4.73 -14.84 4.65
N GLU A 254 -4.98 -15.13 5.92
CA GLU A 254 -3.91 -15.27 6.90
C GLU A 254 -2.92 -16.36 6.46
N LYS A 255 -3.44 -17.55 6.08
CA LYS A 255 -2.62 -18.65 5.60
C LYS A 255 -1.83 -18.28 4.35
N ALA A 256 -2.50 -17.73 3.32
CA ALA A 256 -1.82 -17.31 2.09
C ALA A 256 -0.73 -16.26 2.37
N SER A 257 -0.98 -15.33 3.30
CA SER A 257 0.02 -14.32 3.72
C SER A 257 1.19 -14.93 4.47
N ARG A 258 0.95 -15.95 5.31
CA ARG A 258 2.01 -16.72 6.01
C ARG A 258 2.87 -17.48 5.02
N ASP A 259 2.25 -18.18 4.07
CA ASP A 259 2.95 -18.95 3.04
C ASP A 259 3.83 -18.03 2.17
N GLY A 260 3.30 -16.91 1.70
CA GLY A 260 4.07 -15.92 0.92
C GLY A 260 5.21 -15.27 1.72
N MET A 261 5.02 -15.05 3.02
CA MET A 261 6.09 -14.56 3.91
C MET A 261 7.18 -15.61 4.10
N ALA A 262 6.82 -16.88 4.31
CA ALA A 262 7.76 -17.99 4.45
C ALA A 262 8.60 -18.18 3.17
N ASP A 263 7.99 -18.00 1.99
CA ASP A 263 8.71 -18.02 0.71
C ASP A 263 9.68 -16.84 0.58
N THR A 264 9.28 -15.65 1.02
CA THR A 264 10.16 -14.47 1.07
C THR A 264 11.34 -14.72 2.02
N GLU A 265 11.07 -15.27 3.21
CA GLU A 265 12.11 -15.63 4.19
C GLU A 265 13.06 -16.70 3.67
N ARG A 266 12.54 -17.71 2.96
CA ARG A 266 13.37 -18.73 2.31
C ARG A 266 14.28 -18.12 1.25
N MET A 267 13.74 -17.20 0.44
CA MET A 267 14.53 -16.45 -0.55
C MET A 267 15.62 -15.63 0.15
N MET A 268 15.30 -14.91 1.22
CA MET A 268 16.29 -14.15 2.01
C MET A 268 17.39 -15.05 2.58
N GLY A 269 17.03 -16.26 3.03
CA GLY A 269 17.97 -17.25 3.54
C GLY A 269 19.02 -17.68 2.53
N GLN A 270 18.65 -17.78 1.25
CA GLN A 270 19.58 -18.13 0.18
C GLN A 270 20.65 -17.05 -0.06
N TRP A 271 20.42 -15.83 0.42
CA TRP A 271 21.30 -14.67 0.26
C TRP A 271 22.08 -14.38 1.56
N GLY A 272 21.99 -15.28 2.56
CA GLY A 272 22.66 -15.12 3.86
C GLY A 272 22.04 -14.03 4.74
N ALA A 273 20.83 -13.57 4.44
CA ALA A 273 20.17 -12.44 5.10
C ALA A 273 19.09 -12.86 6.11
N LEU A 274 19.00 -14.16 6.45
CA LEU A 274 18.08 -14.62 7.49
C LEU A 274 18.68 -14.31 8.88
N PRO A 275 17.98 -13.54 9.73
CA PRO A 275 18.39 -13.39 11.11
C PRO A 275 18.30 -14.74 11.84
N PRO A 276 19.11 -14.93 12.89
CA PRO A 276 19.10 -16.16 13.66
C PRO A 276 17.70 -16.42 14.25
N PRO A 277 17.29 -17.69 14.40
CA PRO A 277 16.04 -18.02 15.07
C PRO A 277 15.99 -17.42 16.47
N LEU A 278 14.83 -16.91 16.87
CA LEU A 278 14.60 -16.42 18.22
C LEU A 278 14.69 -17.57 19.23
N THR A 279 15.19 -17.28 20.43
CA THR A 279 15.09 -18.20 21.56
C THR A 279 13.63 -18.36 22.00
N ALA A 280 13.33 -19.39 22.78
CA ALA A 280 11.98 -19.60 23.30
C ALA A 280 11.47 -18.42 24.16
N GLU A 281 12.36 -17.76 24.89
CA GLU A 281 12.03 -16.56 25.69
C GLU A 281 11.72 -15.37 24.78
N GLN A 282 12.60 -15.10 23.81
CA GLN A 282 12.39 -14.05 22.81
C GLN A 282 11.12 -14.25 21.99
N GLN A 283 10.77 -15.50 21.67
CA GLN A 283 9.52 -15.81 20.99
C GLN A 283 8.31 -15.49 21.86
N ARG A 284 8.32 -15.82 23.15
CA ARG A 284 7.24 -15.44 24.09
C ARG A 284 7.10 -13.92 24.21
N GLU A 285 8.22 -13.20 24.25
CA GLU A 285 8.20 -11.74 24.25
C GLU A 285 7.59 -11.17 22.97
N ALA A 286 7.97 -11.74 21.80
CA ALA A 286 7.41 -11.36 20.51
C ALA A 286 5.90 -11.62 20.46
N ASP A 287 5.44 -12.78 20.94
CA ASP A 287 4.02 -13.15 20.98
C ASP A 287 3.21 -12.21 21.90
N ALA A 288 3.76 -11.89 23.07
CA ALA A 288 3.14 -10.95 24.01
C ALA A 288 3.04 -9.54 23.42
N LEU A 289 4.08 -9.06 22.72
CA LEU A 289 4.03 -7.80 22.01
C LEU A 289 3.03 -7.83 20.86
N ALA A 290 3.01 -8.90 20.05
CA ALA A 290 2.07 -9.05 18.95
C ALA A 290 0.61 -8.99 19.44
N ALA A 291 0.30 -9.64 20.57
CA ALA A 291 -1.03 -9.58 21.18
C ALA A 291 -1.44 -8.16 21.58
N ARG A 292 -0.51 -7.38 22.17
CA ARG A 292 -0.76 -5.96 22.52
C ARG A 292 -1.03 -5.11 21.28
N VAL A 293 -0.23 -5.29 20.23
CA VAL A 293 -0.36 -4.57 18.95
C VAL A 293 -1.71 -4.87 18.28
N ILE A 294 -2.13 -6.13 18.24
CA ILE A 294 -3.43 -6.52 17.67
C ILE A 294 -4.56 -5.85 18.45
N GLU A 295 -4.46 -5.77 19.77
CA GLU A 295 -5.46 -5.11 20.60
C GLU A 295 -5.48 -3.58 20.36
N ALA A 296 -4.31 -2.96 20.21
CA ALA A 296 -4.22 -1.54 19.82
C ALA A 296 -4.88 -1.29 18.45
N TRP A 297 -4.63 -2.17 17.47
CA TRP A 297 -5.29 -2.12 16.16
C TRP A 297 -6.81 -2.20 16.29
N ARG A 298 -7.36 -3.14 17.08
CA ARG A 298 -8.82 -3.24 17.31
C ARG A 298 -9.39 -1.95 17.89
N LYS A 299 -8.71 -1.37 18.89
CA LYS A 299 -9.11 -0.09 19.49
C LYS A 299 -9.07 1.05 18.47
N ARG A 300 -8.08 1.06 17.58
CA ARG A 300 -7.98 2.03 16.48
C ARG A 300 -9.14 1.89 15.50
N GLN A 301 -9.54 0.67 15.14
CA GLN A 301 -10.73 0.44 14.31
C GLN A 301 -12.02 0.92 14.99
N GLY A 302 -12.17 0.69 16.30
CA GLY A 302 -13.33 1.14 17.08
C GLY A 302 -13.41 2.65 17.33
N LYS A 303 -12.32 3.40 17.12
CA LYS A 303 -12.26 4.87 17.23
C LYS A 303 -12.57 5.60 15.91
N GLN A 304 -12.80 4.88 14.81
CA GLN A 304 -13.21 5.47 13.53
C GLN A 304 -14.74 5.56 13.36
N GLY A 305 -15.50 5.48 14.46
CA GLY A 305 -16.95 5.70 14.50
C GLY A 305 -17.34 7.15 14.72
#